data_AF-X1CH35-F1
#
_entry.id   AF-X1CH35-F1
#
_cell.length_a   1.000
_cell.length_b   1.000
_cell.length_c   1.000
_cell.angle_alpha   90.00
_cell.angle_beta   90.00
_cell.angle_gamma   90.00
#
_symmetry.space_group_name_H-M   'P 1'
#
loop_
_entity.id
_entity.type
_entity.pdbx_description
1 polymer ?
#
loop_
_entity_poly.entity_id
_entity_poly.type
_entity_poly.pdbx_seq_one_letter_code
_entity_poly.pdbx_strand_id
1 'polypeptide(L)'
;YFGDDDPMGQVMKVGSSGEDYQVTGVMKNVPENSHIHFDFLASFITLKGRYPYYRDKSDYFFGSTNFSDNVTYTYMRLAGNADSREVAARIPGFIDRHLPTDESESGDIIYPSQWNNLILRKVTDIHLYSHTNNELEPNSDIQYVTFFTLIAVFILIIACINFMNLSTARAVKRAREVGLRKVVGANRRLLTAQFLGESLLFALLAMALALALVSILLPYFSAFSGHELSLGLLTNAVGFLILAGVFLITGLAAGLYPAVYLSAYKPATILRGELTRGARGAIMRK
;
A
#
# COMPACT_ATOMS: atom_id res chain seq x y z
N TYR A 1 -2.77 -20.46 -24.99
CA TYR A 1 -2.38 -21.88 -25.13
C TYR A 1 -3.45 -22.72 -25.83
N PHE A 2 -4.72 -22.63 -25.43
CA PHE A 2 -5.80 -23.46 -26.00
C PHE A 2 -6.95 -22.67 -26.64
N GLY A 3 -6.83 -21.34 -26.78
CA GLY A 3 -7.89 -20.51 -27.36
C GLY A 3 -9.20 -20.62 -26.56
N ASP A 4 -10.28 -20.94 -27.26
CA ASP A 4 -11.61 -21.16 -26.69
C ASP A 4 -11.90 -22.64 -26.36
N ASP A 5 -10.97 -23.56 -26.62
CA ASP A 5 -11.13 -24.99 -26.33
C ASP A 5 -10.96 -25.28 -24.82
N ASP A 6 -11.66 -26.30 -24.32
CA ASP A 6 -11.48 -26.78 -22.95
C ASP A 6 -10.07 -27.39 -22.80
N PRO A 7 -9.18 -26.77 -22.01
CA PRO A 7 -7.80 -27.24 -21.88
C PRO A 7 -7.70 -28.52 -21.03
N MET A 8 -8.75 -28.91 -20.30
CA MET A 8 -8.71 -30.05 -19.38
C MET A 8 -8.37 -31.37 -20.09
N GLY A 9 -7.35 -32.07 -19.58
CA GLY A 9 -6.91 -33.35 -20.13
C GLY A 9 -6.07 -33.25 -21.41
N GLN A 10 -5.94 -32.06 -22.01
CA GLN A 10 -5.08 -31.85 -23.16
C GLN A 10 -3.60 -31.92 -22.79
N VAL A 11 -2.76 -32.24 -23.77
CA VAL A 11 -1.31 -32.31 -23.60
C VAL A 11 -0.66 -31.06 -24.18
N MET A 12 0.23 -30.46 -23.39
CA MET A 12 1.04 -29.31 -23.76
C MET A 12 2.51 -29.70 -23.73
N LYS A 13 3.27 -29.18 -24.69
CA LYS A 13 4.73 -29.24 -24.69
C LYS A 13 5.30 -28.05 -23.92
N VAL A 14 6.13 -28.32 -22.92
CA VAL A 14 6.73 -27.31 -22.04
C VAL A 14 8.24 -27.41 -22.08
N GLY A 15 8.92 -26.25 -22.05
CA GLY A 15 10.37 -26.14 -22.06
C GLY A 15 11.01 -26.34 -23.43
N SER A 16 12.31 -26.05 -23.53
CA SER A 16 13.07 -26.17 -24.78
C SER A 16 13.23 -27.61 -25.27
N SER A 17 13.13 -28.58 -24.36
CA SER A 17 13.12 -30.02 -24.66
C SER A 17 11.78 -30.54 -25.20
N GLY A 18 10.71 -29.73 -25.16
CA GLY A 18 9.40 -30.09 -25.72
C GLY A 18 8.70 -31.23 -24.98
N GLU A 19 8.82 -31.23 -23.64
CA GLU A 19 8.28 -32.29 -22.79
C GLU A 19 6.76 -32.23 -22.70
N ASP A 20 6.13 -33.39 -22.82
CA ASP A 20 4.67 -33.53 -22.70
C ASP A 20 4.23 -33.45 -21.23
N TYR A 21 3.30 -32.53 -20.96
CA TYR A 21 2.56 -32.37 -19.71
C TYR A 21 1.06 -32.38 -20.00
N GLN A 22 0.28 -33.11 -19.19
CA GLN A 22 -1.17 -33.08 -19.27
C GLN A 22 -1.74 -32.00 -18.35
N VAL A 23 -2.69 -31.22 -18.86
CA VAL A 23 -3.42 -30.24 -18.07
C VAL A 23 -4.39 -30.96 -17.13
N THR A 24 -4.19 -30.81 -15.83
CA THR A 24 -5.01 -31.45 -14.78
C THR A 24 -5.86 -30.46 -13.99
N GLY A 25 -5.69 -29.16 -14.23
CA GLY A 25 -6.47 -28.12 -13.59
C GLY A 25 -6.21 -26.77 -14.21
N VAL A 26 -7.20 -25.88 -14.06
CA VAL A 26 -7.12 -24.47 -14.47
C VAL A 26 -7.46 -23.63 -13.24
N MET A 27 -6.73 -22.54 -13.05
CA MET A 27 -7.00 -21.56 -12.00
C MET A 27 -7.16 -20.17 -12.62
N LYS A 28 -7.78 -19.26 -11.85
CA LYS A 28 -7.77 -17.84 -12.21
C LYS A 28 -6.33 -17.32 -12.21
N ASN A 29 -6.08 -16.30 -13.03
CA ASN A 29 -4.79 -15.61 -13.05
C ASN A 29 -4.37 -15.18 -11.66
N VAL A 30 -3.06 -15.26 -11.41
CA VAL A 30 -2.47 -14.78 -10.18
C VAL A 30 -2.67 -13.25 -10.11
N PRO A 31 -3.13 -12.70 -8.97
CA PRO A 31 -3.30 -11.26 -8.85
C PRO A 31 -1.96 -10.51 -8.98
N GLU A 32 -1.98 -9.31 -9.59
CA GLU A 32 -0.82 -8.44 -9.78
C GLU A 32 -0.02 -8.12 -8.50
N ASN A 33 -0.66 -8.17 -7.33
CA ASN A 33 -0.03 -7.91 -6.04
C ASN A 33 0.54 -9.18 -5.37
N SER A 34 0.77 -10.25 -6.15
CA SER A 34 1.47 -11.45 -5.72
C SER A 34 2.98 -11.25 -5.73
N HIS A 35 3.71 -11.99 -4.90
CA HIS A 35 5.18 -12.04 -4.94
C HIS A 35 5.70 -13.07 -5.96
N ILE A 36 4.79 -13.75 -6.65
CA ILE A 36 5.07 -14.79 -7.64
C ILE A 36 3.96 -14.81 -8.68
N HIS A 37 4.33 -14.74 -9.95
CA HIS A 37 3.49 -14.90 -11.12
C HIS A 37 3.99 -16.07 -11.96
N PHE A 38 3.07 -16.87 -12.49
CA PHE A 38 3.39 -18.05 -13.30
C PHE A 38 2.30 -18.33 -14.32
N ASP A 39 2.69 -18.89 -15.47
CA ASP A 39 1.75 -19.32 -16.52
C ASP A 39 1.23 -20.74 -16.28
N PHE A 40 2.04 -21.61 -15.67
CA PHE A 40 1.69 -22.99 -15.36
C PHE A 40 2.48 -23.49 -14.15
N LEU A 41 1.93 -24.49 -13.45
CA LEU A 41 2.60 -25.22 -12.38
C LEU A 41 2.71 -26.69 -12.77
N ALA A 42 3.86 -27.29 -12.48
CA ALA A 42 4.08 -28.71 -12.64
C ALA A 42 4.43 -29.33 -11.28
N SER A 43 4.11 -30.62 -11.12
CA SER A 43 4.50 -31.35 -9.92
C SER A 43 6.02 -31.42 -9.82
N PHE A 44 6.55 -30.98 -8.69
CA PHE A 44 7.98 -31.04 -8.39
C PHE A 44 8.53 -32.47 -8.48
N ILE A 45 7.74 -33.47 -8.09
CA ILE A 45 8.11 -34.89 -8.18
C ILE A 45 8.27 -35.33 -9.64
N THR A 46 7.42 -34.83 -10.54
CA THR A 46 7.49 -35.13 -11.97
C THR A 46 8.75 -34.53 -12.60
N LEU A 47 9.14 -33.32 -12.19
CA LEU A 47 10.39 -32.68 -12.63
C LEU A 47 11.62 -33.46 -12.15
N LYS A 48 11.64 -33.89 -10.88
CA LYS A 48 12.74 -34.67 -10.29
C LYS A 48 13.06 -35.95 -11.10
N GLY A 49 12.03 -36.64 -11.58
CA GLY A 49 12.19 -37.90 -12.31
C GLY A 49 12.71 -37.77 -13.75
N ARG A 50 12.75 -36.54 -14.30
CA ARG A 50 12.89 -36.33 -15.75
C ARG A 50 14.27 -35.83 -16.21
N TYR A 51 15.07 -35.24 -15.32
CA TYR A 51 16.43 -34.82 -15.64
C TYR A 51 17.45 -35.96 -15.45
N PRO A 52 18.06 -36.51 -16.53
CA PRO A 52 18.93 -37.68 -16.45
C PRO A 52 20.16 -37.46 -15.57
N TYR A 53 20.71 -36.23 -15.58
CA TYR A 53 21.87 -35.84 -14.78
C TYR A 53 21.62 -35.93 -13.27
N TYR A 54 20.36 -35.76 -12.86
CA TYR A 54 19.97 -35.75 -11.45
C TYR A 54 19.31 -37.05 -11.02
N ARG A 55 19.01 -38.01 -11.90
CA ARG A 55 18.25 -39.22 -11.54
C ARG A 55 18.80 -39.96 -10.30
N ASP A 56 20.13 -40.08 -10.18
CA ASP A 56 20.82 -40.73 -9.06
C ASP A 56 21.33 -39.75 -7.97
N LYS A 57 21.30 -38.44 -8.23
CA LYS A 57 21.70 -37.36 -7.29
C LYS A 57 20.53 -36.44 -6.87
N SER A 58 19.31 -36.85 -7.18
CA SER A 58 18.14 -35.97 -7.26
C SER A 58 17.68 -35.50 -5.89
N ASP A 59 17.89 -36.30 -4.84
CA ASP A 59 17.61 -35.83 -3.48
C ASP A 59 18.63 -34.82 -2.95
N TYR A 60 19.82 -34.76 -3.53
CA TYR A 60 20.83 -33.80 -3.08
C TYR A 60 20.58 -32.40 -3.66
N PHE A 61 20.18 -32.29 -4.94
CA PHE A 61 19.95 -31.00 -5.62
C PHE A 61 18.47 -30.57 -5.69
N PHE A 62 17.53 -31.50 -5.53
CA PHE A 62 16.09 -31.27 -5.67
C PHE A 62 15.29 -32.10 -4.65
N GLY A 63 15.88 -32.42 -3.49
CA GLY A 63 15.30 -33.40 -2.58
C GLY A 63 14.18 -32.87 -1.72
N SER A 64 13.23 -33.75 -1.41
CA SER A 64 12.25 -33.57 -0.34
C SER A 64 12.85 -33.63 1.07
N THR A 65 14.13 -33.98 1.17
CA THR A 65 14.85 -34.22 2.43
C THR A 65 16.10 -33.36 2.58
N ASN A 66 16.55 -32.66 1.53
CA ASN A 66 17.69 -31.77 1.62
C ASN A 66 17.24 -30.32 1.80
N PHE A 67 17.35 -29.85 3.04
CA PHE A 67 17.01 -28.47 3.43
C PHE A 67 18.23 -27.52 3.41
N SER A 68 19.40 -27.97 2.94
CA SER A 68 20.57 -27.09 2.79
C SER A 68 20.72 -26.46 1.42
N ASP A 69 19.89 -26.84 0.45
CA ASP A 69 19.97 -26.28 -0.89
C ASP A 69 19.06 -25.06 -1.05
N ASN A 70 19.60 -24.00 -1.65
CA ASN A 70 18.92 -22.72 -1.87
C ASN A 70 18.24 -22.64 -3.26
N VAL A 71 18.05 -23.79 -3.92
CA VAL A 71 17.49 -23.90 -5.28
C VAL A 71 15.96 -23.84 -5.28
N THR A 72 15.30 -24.11 -4.14
CA THR A 72 13.83 -24.14 -4.06
C THR A 72 13.26 -23.21 -3.00
N TYR A 73 12.20 -22.48 -3.36
CA TYR A 73 11.44 -21.68 -2.41
C TYR A 73 10.45 -22.56 -1.67
N THR A 74 10.54 -22.57 -0.34
CA THR A 74 9.67 -23.39 0.51
C THR A 74 8.59 -22.53 1.16
N TYR A 75 7.34 -22.92 0.95
CA TYR A 75 6.18 -22.30 1.58
C TYR A 75 5.60 -23.22 2.63
N MET A 76 5.24 -22.66 3.78
CA MET A 76 4.57 -23.40 4.84
C MET A 76 3.38 -22.63 5.39
N ARG A 77 2.30 -23.35 5.67
CA ARG A 77 1.13 -22.80 6.36
C ARG A 77 1.19 -23.25 7.81
N LEU A 78 1.29 -22.28 8.72
CA LEU A 78 1.27 -22.57 10.16
C LEU A 78 -0.15 -22.97 10.60
N ALA A 79 -0.23 -23.85 11.60
CA ALA A 79 -1.49 -24.16 12.28
C ALA A 79 -2.07 -22.91 12.94
N GLY A 80 -3.40 -22.80 13.05
CA GLY A 80 -4.07 -21.57 13.48
C GLY A 80 -3.69 -21.06 14.88
N ASN A 81 -3.16 -21.92 15.74
CA ASN A 81 -2.70 -21.61 17.10
C ASN A 81 -1.17 -21.56 17.25
N ALA A 82 -0.40 -21.71 16.17
CA ALA A 82 1.06 -21.73 16.24
C ALA A 82 1.65 -20.30 16.22
N ASP A 83 2.54 -19.98 17.17
CA ASP A 83 3.35 -18.75 17.12
C ASP A 83 4.52 -18.97 16.15
N SER A 84 4.63 -18.10 15.14
CA SER A 84 5.73 -18.14 14.17
C SER A 84 7.12 -18.06 14.81
N ARG A 85 7.26 -17.35 15.95
CA ARG A 85 8.54 -17.24 16.67
C ARG A 85 8.92 -18.55 17.33
N GLU A 86 7.95 -19.26 17.90
CA GLU A 86 8.19 -20.59 18.48
C GLU A 86 8.57 -21.60 17.39
N VAL A 87 7.92 -21.54 16.23
CA VAL A 87 8.27 -22.41 15.09
C VAL A 87 9.68 -22.08 14.60
N ALA A 88 10.01 -20.80 14.41
CA ALA A 88 11.34 -20.35 14.00
C ALA A 88 12.43 -20.83 14.98
N ALA A 89 12.18 -20.74 16.29
CA ALA A 89 13.12 -21.20 17.31
C ALA A 89 13.40 -22.72 17.26
N ARG A 90 12.49 -23.52 16.67
CA ARG A 90 12.65 -24.98 16.53
C ARG A 90 13.33 -25.39 15.23
N ILE A 91 13.50 -24.48 14.28
CA ILE A 91 14.12 -24.77 12.97
C ILE A 91 15.56 -25.27 13.12
N PRO A 92 16.46 -24.64 13.91
CA PRO A 92 17.83 -25.13 14.05
C PRO A 92 17.90 -26.62 14.45
N GLY A 93 17.16 -27.01 15.48
CA GLY A 93 17.09 -28.40 15.92
C GLY A 93 16.33 -29.33 14.96
N PHE A 94 15.50 -28.79 14.07
CA PHE A 94 14.95 -29.57 12.96
C PHE A 94 16.02 -29.86 11.91
N ILE A 95 16.81 -28.85 11.51
CA ILE A 95 17.89 -28.98 10.54
C ILE A 95 18.93 -30.01 11.05
N ASP A 96 19.35 -29.88 12.31
CA ASP A 96 20.34 -30.78 12.92
C ASP A 96 19.90 -32.25 12.99
N ARG A 97 18.60 -32.53 12.97
CA ARG A 97 18.06 -33.90 12.98
C ARG A 97 17.93 -34.52 11.59
N HIS A 98 17.91 -33.71 10.53
CA HIS A 98 17.57 -34.17 9.17
C HIS A 98 18.72 -34.00 8.18
N LEU A 99 19.76 -33.25 8.53
CA LEU A 99 20.96 -33.09 7.72
C LEU A 99 22.16 -33.79 8.38
N PRO A 100 23.10 -34.33 7.58
CA PRO A 100 24.31 -34.93 8.10
C PRO A 100 25.19 -33.87 8.80
N THR A 101 25.76 -34.22 9.94
CA THR A 101 26.76 -33.40 10.64
C THR A 101 28.11 -33.51 9.97
N ASP A 102 28.89 -32.44 10.01
CA ASP A 102 30.30 -32.45 9.59
C ASP A 102 31.21 -32.60 10.82
N GLU A 103 32.48 -32.94 10.60
CA GLU A 103 33.51 -33.01 11.64
C GLU A 103 34.65 -32.04 11.30
N SER A 104 35.05 -31.23 12.28
CA SER A 104 36.20 -30.33 12.18
C SER A 104 37.52 -31.11 12.07
N GLU A 105 38.59 -30.47 11.59
CA GLU A 105 39.96 -31.03 11.62
C GLU A 105 40.41 -31.40 13.04
N SER A 106 39.82 -30.78 14.06
CA SER A 106 40.05 -31.06 15.49
C SER A 106 39.25 -32.24 16.06
N GLY A 107 38.34 -32.84 15.29
CA GLY A 107 37.44 -33.91 15.72
C GLY A 107 36.13 -33.42 16.37
N ASP A 108 35.85 -32.11 16.33
CA ASP A 108 34.62 -31.54 16.86
C ASP A 108 33.45 -31.68 15.89
N ILE A 109 32.27 -32.05 16.39
CA ILE A 109 31.04 -32.16 15.58
C ILE A 109 30.51 -30.77 15.23
N ILE A 110 30.39 -30.50 13.93
CA ILE A 110 29.78 -29.28 13.38
C ILE A 110 28.33 -29.60 13.03
N TYR A 111 27.41 -28.97 13.77
CA TYR A 111 25.98 -29.11 13.54
C TYR A 111 25.54 -28.31 12.30
N PRO A 112 24.68 -28.87 11.44
CA PRO A 112 24.17 -28.20 10.23
C PRO A 112 23.57 -26.81 10.45
N SER A 113 22.91 -26.59 11.58
CA SER A 113 22.33 -25.28 11.93
C SER A 113 23.35 -24.15 12.06
N GLN A 114 24.65 -24.46 12.18
CA GLN A 114 25.72 -23.46 12.25
C GLN A 114 26.02 -22.82 10.89
N TRP A 115 25.80 -23.54 9.79
CA TRP A 115 26.09 -23.09 8.43
C TRP A 115 24.84 -23.00 7.53
N ASN A 116 23.72 -23.58 7.95
CA ASN A 116 22.43 -23.48 7.27
C ASN A 116 21.39 -22.80 8.17
N ASN A 117 21.00 -21.58 7.79
CA ASN A 117 20.03 -20.78 8.54
C ASN A 117 18.76 -20.54 7.72
N LEU A 118 17.70 -21.29 8.04
CA LEU A 118 16.39 -21.10 7.45
C LEU A 118 15.55 -20.13 8.29
N ILE A 119 15.18 -19.01 7.67
CA ILE A 119 14.44 -17.93 8.35
C ILE A 119 12.99 -17.94 7.88
N LEU A 120 12.05 -17.90 8.83
CA LEU A 120 10.64 -17.71 8.51
C LEU A 120 10.36 -16.26 8.15
N ARG A 121 9.69 -16.08 7.01
CA ARG A 121 9.19 -14.79 6.58
C ARG A 121 7.73 -14.91 6.16
N LYS A 122 6.93 -13.95 6.59
CA LYS A 122 5.54 -13.87 6.16
C LYS A 122 5.51 -13.53 4.68
N VAL A 123 4.63 -14.20 3.94
CA VAL A 123 4.46 -13.96 2.50
C VAL A 123 4.13 -12.50 2.21
N THR A 124 3.33 -11.86 3.07
CA THR A 124 2.94 -10.45 2.95
C THR A 124 4.10 -9.46 3.07
N ASP A 125 5.23 -9.89 3.65
CA ASP A 125 6.37 -9.01 3.94
C ASP A 125 7.46 -9.14 2.87
N ILE A 126 7.34 -10.13 1.96
CA ILE A 126 8.38 -10.42 0.95
C ILE A 126 8.66 -9.19 0.09
N HIS A 127 7.63 -8.58 -0.48
CA HIS A 127 7.80 -7.51 -1.46
C HIS A 127 8.45 -6.23 -0.92
N LEU A 128 8.31 -5.94 0.38
CA LEU A 128 8.77 -4.66 0.97
C LEU A 128 9.93 -4.80 1.97
N TYR A 129 10.19 -6.01 2.45
CA TYR A 129 11.19 -6.27 3.49
C TYR A 129 12.16 -7.40 3.14
N SER A 130 11.97 -8.10 2.01
CA SER A 130 12.89 -9.15 1.57
C SER A 130 13.93 -8.61 0.60
N HIS A 131 15.19 -8.71 1.02
CA HIS A 131 16.36 -8.32 0.24
C HIS A 131 17.34 -9.49 0.19
N THR A 132 16.88 -10.68 -0.21
CA THR A 132 17.77 -11.83 -0.41
C THR A 132 18.38 -11.80 -1.80
N ASN A 133 19.47 -12.54 -1.99
CA ASN A 133 20.20 -12.54 -3.27
C ASN A 133 19.43 -13.22 -4.41
N ASN A 134 18.41 -14.04 -4.09
CA ASN A 134 17.65 -14.80 -5.07
C ASN A 134 16.16 -14.68 -4.73
N GLU A 135 15.53 -13.62 -5.22
CA GLU A 135 14.07 -13.43 -5.12
C GLU A 135 13.41 -13.91 -6.41
N LEU A 136 12.19 -14.45 -6.31
CA LEU A 136 11.42 -14.90 -7.48
C LEU A 136 11.09 -13.74 -8.43
N GLU A 137 10.85 -12.57 -7.85
CA GLU A 137 10.48 -11.35 -8.56
C GLU A 137 11.20 -10.14 -7.97
N PRO A 138 11.28 -9.02 -8.71
CA PRO A 138 11.85 -7.79 -8.18
C PRO A 138 11.08 -7.31 -6.94
N ASN A 139 11.79 -7.20 -5.82
CA ASN A 139 11.25 -6.59 -4.61
C ASN A 139 11.46 -5.08 -4.60
N SER A 140 10.70 -4.41 -3.75
CA SER A 140 10.87 -3.00 -3.41
C SER A 140 11.28 -2.85 -1.94
N ASP A 141 11.33 -1.61 -1.46
CA ASP A 141 11.68 -1.28 -0.08
C ASP A 141 10.57 -0.44 0.55
N ILE A 142 10.20 -0.78 1.79
CA ILE A 142 9.28 -0.02 2.61
C ILE A 142 9.68 1.47 2.75
N GLN A 143 10.97 1.79 2.65
CA GLN A 143 11.47 3.15 2.69
C GLN A 143 10.89 4.00 1.56
N TYR A 144 10.77 3.48 0.33
CA TYR A 144 10.17 4.22 -0.78
C TYR A 144 8.71 4.56 -0.50
N VAL A 145 7.94 3.57 -0.03
CA VAL A 145 6.53 3.76 0.36
C VAL A 145 6.42 4.81 1.47
N THR A 146 7.34 4.77 2.44
CA THR A 146 7.39 5.71 3.57
C THR A 146 7.69 7.14 3.09
N PHE A 147 8.70 7.32 2.23
CA PHE A 147 9.04 8.63 1.68
C PHE A 147 7.91 9.22 0.84
N PHE A 148 7.30 8.44 -0.06
CA PHE A 148 6.16 8.91 -0.84
C PHE A 148 4.97 9.28 0.04
N THR A 149 4.70 8.48 1.08
CA THR A 149 3.62 8.78 2.04
C THR A 149 3.88 10.09 2.78
N LEU A 150 5.11 10.32 3.26
CA LEU A 150 5.49 11.56 3.92
C LEU A 150 5.33 12.76 2.99
N ILE A 151 5.83 12.66 1.76
CA ILE A 151 5.70 13.73 0.76
C ILE A 151 4.23 14.04 0.49
N ALA A 152 3.39 13.01 0.29
CA ALA A 152 1.95 13.18 0.07
C ALA A 152 1.26 13.88 1.25
N VAL A 153 1.61 13.51 2.49
CA VAL A 153 1.08 14.17 3.71
C VAL A 153 1.52 15.63 3.78
N PHE A 154 2.78 15.96 3.49
CA PHE A 154 3.25 17.34 3.48
C PHE A 154 2.53 18.18 2.43
N ILE A 155 2.37 17.67 1.20
CA ILE A 155 1.62 18.35 0.14
C ILE A 155 0.17 18.60 0.58
N LEU A 156 -0.46 17.61 1.22
CA LEU A 156 -1.83 17.73 1.72
C LEU A 156 -1.95 18.82 2.79
N ILE A 157 -1.00 18.89 3.73
CA ILE A 157 -0.96 19.92 4.78
C ILE A 157 -0.82 21.31 4.15
N ILE A 158 0.12 21.48 3.22
CA ILE A 158 0.33 22.75 2.50
C ILE A 158 -0.96 23.17 1.78
N ALA A 159 -1.62 22.22 1.10
CA ALA A 159 -2.89 22.47 0.43
C ALA A 159 -4.00 22.88 1.41
N CYS A 160 -4.11 22.22 2.57
CA CYS A 160 -5.08 22.58 3.61
C CYS A 160 -4.85 23.98 4.17
N ILE A 161 -3.59 24.35 4.45
CA ILE A 161 -3.23 25.69 4.93
C ILE A 161 -3.56 26.74 3.87
N ASN A 162 -3.21 26.49 2.61
CA ASN A 162 -3.53 27.40 1.51
C ASN A 162 -5.05 27.60 1.37
N PHE A 163 -5.80 26.50 1.41
CA PHE A 163 -7.25 26.55 1.32
C PHE A 163 -7.88 27.28 2.51
N MET A 164 -7.38 27.07 3.74
CA MET A 164 -7.78 27.81 4.93
C MET A 164 -7.51 29.32 4.79
N ASN A 165 -6.35 29.70 4.27
CA ASN A 165 -5.99 31.10 4.05
C ASN A 165 -6.91 31.77 3.02
N LEU A 166 -7.17 31.10 1.89
CA LEU A 166 -8.10 31.58 0.87
C LEU A 166 -9.54 31.70 1.40
N SER A 167 -9.99 30.70 2.15
CA SER A 167 -11.32 30.68 2.78
C SER A 167 -11.47 31.84 3.77
N THR A 168 -10.46 32.05 4.62
CA THR A 168 -10.42 33.16 5.57
C THR A 168 -10.48 34.52 4.87
N ALA A 169 -9.67 34.72 3.82
CA ALA A 169 -9.66 35.98 3.06
C ALA A 169 -11.02 36.27 2.37
N ARG A 170 -11.69 35.24 1.83
CA ARG A 170 -13.03 35.38 1.24
C ARG A 170 -14.07 35.69 2.31
N ALA A 171 -13.95 35.09 3.48
CA ALA A 171 -14.95 35.20 4.52
C ALA A 171 -14.90 36.57 5.23
N VAL A 172 -13.75 37.27 5.24
CA VAL A 172 -13.66 38.71 5.60
C VAL A 172 -14.51 39.58 4.68
N LYS A 173 -14.52 39.33 3.36
CA LYS A 173 -15.38 40.07 2.41
C LYS A 173 -16.88 39.86 2.70
N ARG A 174 -17.25 38.68 3.21
CA ARG A 174 -18.61 38.32 3.62
C ARG A 174 -18.97 38.76 5.05
N ALA A 175 -18.05 39.41 5.79
CA ALA A 175 -18.28 39.79 7.18
C ALA A 175 -19.48 40.75 7.34
N ARG A 176 -19.71 41.67 6.39
CA ARG A 176 -20.89 42.57 6.39
C ARG A 176 -22.21 41.80 6.27
N GLU A 177 -22.26 40.81 5.39
CA GLU A 177 -23.43 39.95 5.19
C GLU A 177 -23.73 39.12 6.45
N VAL A 178 -22.70 38.53 7.06
CA VAL A 178 -22.83 37.80 8.33
C VAL A 178 -23.29 38.71 9.46
N GLY A 179 -22.78 39.95 9.51
CA GLY A 179 -23.21 40.97 10.46
C GLY A 179 -24.70 41.30 10.33
N LEU A 180 -25.18 41.52 9.11
CA LEU A 180 -26.60 41.77 8.83
C LEU A 180 -27.48 40.58 9.24
N ARG A 181 -27.10 39.35 8.87
CA ARG A 181 -27.86 38.15 9.21
C ARG A 181 -27.98 37.94 10.73
N LYS A 182 -26.93 38.23 11.51
CA LYS A 182 -27.00 38.17 12.98
C LYS A 182 -27.95 39.21 13.58
N VAL A 183 -28.02 40.41 13.01
CA VAL A 183 -28.97 41.45 13.47
C VAL A 183 -30.42 41.01 13.20
N VAL A 184 -30.65 40.30 12.10
CA VAL A 184 -31.97 39.71 11.74
C VAL A 184 -32.26 38.42 12.55
N GLY A 185 -31.39 38.02 13.48
CA GLY A 185 -31.63 36.90 14.40
C GLY A 185 -30.97 35.57 14.03
N ALA A 186 -30.07 35.53 13.04
CA ALA A 186 -29.33 34.31 12.71
C ALA A 186 -28.42 33.89 13.87
N ASN A 187 -28.64 32.67 14.39
CA ASN A 187 -27.82 32.09 15.44
C ASN A 187 -26.42 31.69 14.90
N ARG A 188 -25.39 31.82 15.73
CA ARG A 188 -24.00 31.41 15.47
C ARG A 188 -23.90 30.01 14.87
N ARG A 189 -24.66 29.05 15.39
CA ARG A 189 -24.64 27.65 14.93
C ARG A 189 -25.08 27.51 13.46
N LEU A 190 -26.08 28.28 13.04
CA LEU A 190 -26.59 28.22 11.66
C LEU A 190 -25.53 28.74 10.66
N LEU A 191 -24.86 29.84 11.01
CA LEU A 191 -23.79 30.42 10.20
C LEU A 191 -22.57 29.49 10.11
N THR A 192 -22.17 28.89 11.24
CA THR A 192 -21.08 27.90 11.27
C THR A 192 -21.41 26.67 10.42
N ALA A 193 -22.63 26.13 10.53
CA ALA A 193 -23.06 24.98 9.73
C ALA A 193 -23.10 25.31 8.22
N GLN A 194 -23.57 26.49 7.84
CA GLN A 194 -23.54 26.93 6.44
C GLN A 194 -22.11 27.00 5.90
N PHE A 195 -21.19 27.65 6.62
CA PHE A 195 -19.81 27.77 6.13
C PHE A 195 -19.09 26.43 6.05
N LEU A 196 -19.31 25.55 7.04
CA LEU A 196 -18.73 24.22 7.02
C LEU A 196 -19.30 23.37 5.87
N GLY A 197 -20.61 23.49 5.60
CA GLY A 197 -21.26 22.85 4.46
C GLY A 197 -20.73 23.35 3.12
N GLU A 198 -20.53 24.67 2.96
CA GLU A 198 -19.89 25.24 1.76
C GLU A 198 -18.47 24.70 1.57
N SER A 199 -17.66 24.64 2.64
CA SER A 199 -16.30 24.08 2.59
C SER A 199 -16.28 22.60 2.22
N LEU A 200 -17.18 21.79 2.81
CA LEU A 200 -17.34 20.38 2.47
C LEU A 200 -17.79 20.19 1.02
N LEU A 201 -18.71 21.02 0.51
CA LEU A 201 -19.13 20.96 -0.89
C LEU A 201 -17.97 21.25 -1.84
N PHE A 202 -17.15 22.26 -1.55
CA PHE A 202 -15.94 22.54 -2.34
C PHE A 202 -14.93 21.39 -2.29
N ALA A 203 -14.71 20.80 -1.11
CA ALA A 203 -13.83 19.64 -0.97
C ALA A 203 -14.36 18.42 -1.76
N LEU A 204 -15.67 18.23 -1.84
CA LEU A 204 -16.30 17.13 -2.56
C LEU A 204 -16.11 17.30 -4.06
N LEU A 205 -16.36 18.51 -4.58
CA LEU A 205 -16.16 18.84 -5.99
C LEU A 205 -14.68 18.71 -6.37
N ALA A 206 -13.77 19.17 -5.52
CA ALA A 206 -12.33 19.03 -5.73
C ALA A 206 -11.89 17.57 -5.76
N MET A 207 -12.40 16.73 -4.85
CA MET A 207 -12.12 15.29 -4.83
C MET A 207 -12.65 14.60 -6.09
N ALA A 208 -13.88 14.90 -6.52
CA ALA A 208 -14.44 14.35 -7.75
C ALA A 208 -13.59 14.73 -8.98
N LEU A 209 -13.16 16.00 -9.07
CA LEU A 209 -12.27 16.46 -10.13
C LEU A 209 -10.90 15.78 -10.08
N ALA A 210 -10.33 15.61 -8.89
CA ALA A 210 -9.06 14.91 -8.70
C ALA A 210 -9.15 13.44 -9.14
N LEU A 211 -10.21 12.72 -8.75
CA LEU A 211 -10.42 11.34 -9.19
C LEU A 211 -10.58 11.23 -10.71
N ALA A 212 -11.32 12.15 -11.33
CA ALA A 212 -11.44 12.21 -12.79
C ALA A 212 -10.08 12.44 -13.47
N LEU A 213 -9.29 13.41 -12.99
CA LEU A 213 -7.96 13.68 -13.52
C LEU A 213 -7.01 12.49 -13.35
N VAL A 214 -6.99 11.87 -12.17
CA VAL A 214 -6.18 10.67 -11.94
C VAL A 214 -6.61 9.54 -12.87
N SER A 215 -7.91 9.30 -13.03
CA SER A 215 -8.40 8.23 -13.93
C SER A 215 -7.96 8.43 -15.39
N ILE A 216 -7.85 9.68 -15.86
CA ILE A 216 -7.38 10.01 -17.21
C ILE A 216 -5.86 9.88 -17.31
N LEU A 217 -5.12 10.30 -16.29
CA LEU A 217 -3.65 10.32 -16.31
C LEU A 217 -2.99 8.98 -15.99
N LEU A 218 -3.68 8.11 -15.23
CA LEU A 218 -3.14 6.85 -14.73
C LEU A 218 -2.67 5.89 -15.84
N PRO A 219 -3.39 5.70 -16.96
CA PRO A 219 -2.92 4.86 -18.06
C PRO A 219 -1.63 5.38 -18.70
N TYR A 220 -1.52 6.71 -18.89
CA TYR A 220 -0.30 7.32 -19.43
C TYR A 220 0.88 7.17 -18.48
N PHE A 221 0.63 7.32 -17.17
CA PHE A 221 1.66 7.12 -16.16
C PHE A 221 2.07 5.64 -16.02
N SER A 222 1.13 4.71 -16.17
CA SER A 222 1.41 3.27 -16.18
C SER A 222 2.28 2.88 -17.37
N ALA A 223 1.95 3.38 -18.57
CA ALA A 223 2.77 3.19 -19.76
C ALA A 223 4.17 3.81 -19.65
N PHE A 224 4.28 4.97 -19.00
CA PHE A 224 5.57 5.65 -18.79
C PHE A 224 6.44 4.96 -17.74
N SER A 225 5.84 4.51 -16.64
CA SER A 225 6.55 3.87 -15.53
C SER A 225 6.86 2.39 -15.77
N GLY A 226 6.16 1.76 -16.71
CA GLY A 226 6.26 0.31 -16.94
C GLY A 226 5.56 -0.52 -15.86
N HIS A 227 4.77 0.11 -14.99
CA HIS A 227 4.03 -0.55 -13.91
C HIS A 227 2.53 -0.40 -14.13
N GLU A 228 1.78 -1.50 -14.00
CA GLU A 228 0.32 -1.46 -14.04
C GLU A 228 -0.23 -0.88 -12.74
N LEU A 229 -0.65 0.39 -12.78
CA LEU A 229 -1.25 1.06 -11.64
C LEU A 229 -2.77 1.07 -11.79
N SER A 230 -3.47 0.69 -10.73
CA SER A 230 -4.93 0.65 -10.70
C SER A 230 -5.50 1.48 -9.54
N LEU A 231 -6.74 1.94 -9.71
CA LEU A 231 -7.50 2.63 -8.66
C LEU A 231 -8.11 1.66 -7.66
N GLY A 232 -7.31 0.76 -7.08
CA GLY A 232 -7.75 -0.22 -6.08
C GLY A 232 -8.38 0.41 -4.83
N LEU A 233 -8.09 1.69 -4.56
CA LEU A 233 -8.73 2.47 -3.49
C LEU A 233 -10.25 2.60 -3.67
N LEU A 234 -10.75 2.55 -4.90
CA LEU A 234 -12.19 2.63 -5.21
C LEU A 234 -12.88 1.26 -5.20
N THR A 235 -12.14 0.16 -5.12
CA THR A 235 -12.72 -1.20 -5.10
C THR A 235 -12.68 -1.83 -3.71
N ASN A 236 -11.84 -1.32 -2.82
CA ASN A 236 -11.69 -1.81 -1.45
C ASN A 236 -12.37 -0.88 -0.43
N ALA A 237 -13.11 -1.45 0.53
CA ALA A 237 -13.73 -0.73 1.63
C ALA A 237 -12.73 0.14 2.43
N VAL A 238 -11.51 -0.37 2.65
CA VAL A 238 -10.46 0.40 3.35
C VAL A 238 -10.04 1.62 2.52
N GLY A 239 -9.96 1.48 1.19
CA GLY A 239 -9.63 2.60 0.31
C GLY A 239 -10.71 3.69 0.32
N PHE A 240 -11.99 3.31 0.33
CA PHE A 240 -13.08 4.26 0.52
C PHE A 240 -13.01 5.00 1.86
N LEU A 241 -12.67 4.29 2.95
CA LEU A 241 -12.50 4.93 4.26
C LEU A 241 -11.34 5.93 4.27
N ILE A 242 -10.23 5.62 3.59
CA ILE A 242 -9.10 6.55 3.44
C ILE A 242 -9.53 7.79 2.66
N LEU A 243 -10.20 7.62 1.51
CA LEU A 243 -10.68 8.74 0.70
C LEU A 243 -11.70 9.60 1.46
N ALA A 244 -12.64 8.97 2.17
CA ALA A 244 -13.59 9.66 3.04
C ALA A 244 -12.89 10.42 4.16
N GLY A 245 -11.85 9.83 4.76
CA GLY A 245 -11.00 10.46 5.76
C GLY A 245 -10.29 11.70 5.21
N VAL A 246 -9.65 11.60 4.04
CA VAL A 246 -8.97 12.73 3.38
C VAL A 246 -9.98 13.84 3.05
N PHE A 247 -11.14 13.50 2.49
CA PHE A 247 -12.22 14.44 2.22
C PHE A 247 -12.68 15.19 3.48
N LEU A 248 -12.95 14.46 4.57
CA LEU A 248 -13.39 15.05 5.82
C LEU A 248 -12.30 15.92 6.44
N ILE A 249 -11.06 15.45 6.50
CA ILE A 249 -9.94 16.21 7.07
C ILE A 249 -9.73 17.51 6.29
N THR A 250 -9.68 17.46 4.96
CA THR A 250 -9.46 18.64 4.12
C THR A 250 -10.62 19.65 4.21
N GLY A 251 -11.86 19.18 4.13
CA GLY A 251 -13.05 20.03 4.21
C GLY A 251 -13.24 20.66 5.59
N LEU A 252 -13.01 19.89 6.66
CA LEU A 252 -13.09 20.39 8.04
C LEU A 252 -11.94 21.33 8.36
N ALA A 253 -10.69 20.98 8.03
CA ALA A 253 -9.53 21.83 8.31
C ALA A 253 -9.69 23.21 7.66
N ALA A 254 -10.19 23.26 6.43
CA ALA A 254 -10.38 24.53 5.73
C ALA A 254 -11.61 25.33 6.18
N GLY A 255 -12.68 24.65 6.61
CA GLY A 255 -13.92 25.30 7.04
C GLY A 255 -13.92 25.73 8.51
N LEU A 256 -13.23 24.99 9.39
CA LEU A 256 -13.32 25.17 10.84
C LEU A 256 -12.80 26.54 11.28
N TYR A 257 -11.66 26.99 10.76
CA TYR A 257 -11.06 28.26 11.18
C TYR A 257 -11.94 29.47 10.82
N PRO A 258 -12.39 29.67 9.57
CA PRO A 258 -13.37 30.70 9.23
C PRO A 258 -14.69 30.53 10.00
N ALA A 259 -15.23 29.32 10.11
CA ALA A 259 -16.54 29.09 10.69
C ALA A 259 -16.58 29.35 12.21
N VAL A 260 -15.49 29.10 12.94
CA VAL A 260 -15.39 29.38 14.38
C VAL A 260 -15.04 30.84 14.64
N TYR A 261 -14.08 31.39 13.90
CA TYR A 261 -13.56 32.74 14.11
C TYR A 261 -14.55 33.82 13.64
N LEU A 262 -15.17 33.66 12.47
CA LEU A 262 -16.10 34.68 11.95
C LEU A 262 -17.48 34.63 12.61
N SER A 263 -17.93 33.44 13.00
CA SER A 263 -19.17 33.30 13.75
C SER A 263 -19.06 33.93 15.15
N ALA A 264 -17.87 34.23 15.66
CA ALA A 264 -17.67 34.93 16.94
C ALA A 264 -17.79 36.47 16.86
N TYR A 265 -17.80 37.09 15.67
CA TYR A 265 -17.81 38.57 15.60
C TYR A 265 -19.08 39.21 16.15
N LYS A 266 -18.90 40.28 16.94
CA LYS A 266 -19.99 41.13 17.45
C LYS A 266 -20.49 42.07 16.33
N PRO A 267 -21.80 42.14 16.06
CA PRO A 267 -22.35 42.99 14.97
C PRO A 267 -21.99 44.48 15.09
N ALA A 268 -21.88 44.99 16.31
CA ALA A 268 -21.58 46.38 16.60
C ALA A 268 -20.22 46.86 16.06
N THR A 269 -19.20 45.99 16.01
CA THR A 269 -17.86 46.34 15.50
C THR A 269 -17.77 46.21 13.98
N ILE A 270 -18.56 45.33 13.36
CA ILE A 270 -18.60 45.15 11.90
C ILE A 270 -19.26 46.35 11.20
N LEU A 271 -20.38 46.84 11.76
CA LEU A 271 -21.16 47.92 11.15
C LEU A 271 -20.53 49.31 11.31
N ARG A 272 -19.65 49.50 12.31
CA ARG A 272 -18.88 50.74 12.48
C ARG A 272 -17.63 50.84 11.59
N GLY A 273 -17.31 49.82 10.79
CA GLY A 273 -16.19 49.87 9.83
C GLY A 273 -14.78 49.80 10.45
N GLU A 274 -14.66 49.44 11.73
CA GLU A 274 -13.36 49.37 12.41
C GLU A 274 -12.48 48.20 11.94
N LEU A 275 -13.06 47.20 11.25
CA LEU A 275 -12.33 46.07 10.66
C LEU A 275 -11.33 46.46 9.56
N THR A 276 -11.52 47.60 8.89
CA THR A 276 -10.57 48.14 7.89
C THR A 276 -9.42 48.93 8.51
N ARG A 277 -9.41 49.22 9.82
CA ARG A 277 -8.38 50.03 10.48
C ARG A 277 -7.23 49.21 11.11
N GLY A 278 -7.26 47.88 11.04
CA GLY A 278 -6.23 47.03 11.63
C GLY A 278 -5.14 46.63 10.64
N ALA A 279 -4.04 47.41 10.58
CA ALA A 279 -2.64 46.97 10.37
C ALA A 279 -1.69 48.12 9.97
N ARG A 280 -2.18 49.15 9.24
CA ARG A 280 -1.33 50.27 8.75
C ARG A 280 -1.50 51.61 9.49
N GLY A 281 -2.49 51.74 10.37
CA GLY A 281 -2.79 53.02 11.03
C GLY A 281 -2.07 53.30 12.35
N ALA A 282 -1.38 52.31 12.94
CA ALA A 282 -0.77 52.45 14.27
C ALA A 282 0.66 53.03 14.25
N ILE A 283 1.31 53.11 13.09
CA ILE A 283 2.71 53.59 12.97
C ILE A 283 2.78 55.11 12.66
N MET A 284 1.67 55.76 12.31
CA MET A 284 1.64 57.19 11.93
C MET A 284 1.19 58.12 13.07
N ARG A 285 1.46 57.74 14.32
CA ARG A 285 1.34 58.63 15.49
C ARG A 285 2.45 58.34 16.49
N LYS A 286 3.64 58.83 16.17
CA LYS A 286 4.64 59.34 17.13
C LYS A 286 5.64 60.20 16.36
#